data_AF-A0A7V9TFI4-F1
#
_entry.id   AF-A0A7V9TFI4-F1
#
_cell.length_a   1.000
_cell.length_b   1.000
_cell.length_c   1.000
_cell.angle_alpha   90.00
_cell.angle_beta   90.00
_cell.angle_gamma   90.00
#
_symmetry.space_group_name_H-M   'P 1'
#
loop_
_entity.id
_entity.type
_entity.pdbx_description
1 polymer ?
#
loop_
_entity_poly.entity_id
_entity_poly.type
_entity_poly.pdbx_seq_one_letter_code
_entity_poly.pdbx_strand_id
1 'polypeptide(L)'
;MRLIATHQPKTYTSRALSFCLMLVFVTPPASFAVPAQRAPHGYSTLAYKLSPQDDKFLEDLSKRSFQFFWEQGNARTGLVADRAFTDGRPYTPERD
;
A
#
# COMPACT_ATOMS: atom_id res chain seq x y z
N MET A 1 71.93 16.24 15.12
CA MET A 1 70.93 17.00 15.92
C MET A 1 69.54 16.67 15.38
N ARG A 2 68.69 15.98 16.16
CA ARG A 2 67.25 15.61 15.93
C ARG A 2 66.92 14.80 14.63
N LEU A 3 66.28 13.62 14.69
CA LEU A 3 64.83 13.33 14.95
C LEU A 3 63.92 14.05 13.93
N ILE A 4 62.90 13.48 13.26
CA ILE A 4 62.16 12.20 13.30
C ILE A 4 61.84 11.79 11.81
N ALA A 5 61.26 10.66 11.39
CA ALA A 5 60.71 9.42 11.99
C ALA A 5 60.76 8.25 10.96
N THR A 6 60.35 7.04 11.35
CA THR A 6 60.06 5.90 10.45
C THR A 6 58.55 5.75 10.21
N HIS A 7 58.11 5.81 8.95
CA HIS A 7 56.68 5.74 8.61
C HIS A 7 56.21 4.27 8.46
N GLN A 8 55.65 3.70 9.52
CA GLN A 8 55.07 2.35 9.53
C GLN A 8 53.68 2.34 8.85
N PRO A 9 53.40 1.44 7.88
CA PRO A 9 52.10 1.34 7.24
C PRO A 9 51.09 0.65 8.18
N LYS A 10 50.15 1.42 8.74
CA LYS A 10 49.14 0.89 9.67
C LYS A 10 47.94 0.31 8.91
N THR A 11 47.82 -1.01 8.92
CA THR A 11 46.65 -1.77 8.47
C THR A 11 45.42 -1.46 9.35
N TYR A 12 44.46 -0.70 8.82
CA TYR A 12 43.28 -0.21 9.58
C TYR A 12 41.91 -0.75 9.10
N THR A 13 41.89 -1.83 8.31
CA THR A 13 40.71 -2.34 7.60
C THR A 13 40.16 -3.66 8.16
N SER A 14 39.96 -3.76 9.49
CA SER A 14 39.31 -4.96 10.07
C SER A 14 38.50 -4.74 11.36
N ARG A 15 38.81 -3.72 12.18
CA ARG A 15 38.15 -3.55 13.50
C ARG A 15 36.93 -2.62 13.50
N ALA A 16 36.79 -1.73 12.50
CA ALA A 16 35.65 -0.80 12.42
C ALA A 16 34.33 -1.48 12.02
N LEU A 17 34.35 -2.46 11.10
CA LEU A 17 33.14 -3.16 10.65
C LEU A 17 32.44 -3.92 11.79
N SER A 18 33.22 -4.54 12.69
CA SER A 18 32.69 -5.37 13.77
C SER A 18 31.89 -4.56 14.82
N PHE A 19 32.23 -3.28 15.02
CA PHE A 19 31.55 -2.44 16.01
C PHE A 19 30.21 -1.88 15.49
N CYS A 20 30.10 -1.57 14.19
CA CYS A 20 28.81 -1.20 13.58
C CYS A 20 27.82 -2.37 13.53
N LEU A 21 28.29 -3.61 13.33
CA LEU A 21 27.40 -4.78 13.23
C LEU A 21 26.76 -5.16 14.59
N MET A 22 27.44 -4.88 15.71
CA MET A 22 26.95 -5.20 17.06
C MET A 22 25.89 -4.22 17.60
N LEU A 23 25.82 -2.99 17.09
CA LEU A 23 24.88 -1.98 17.59
C LEU A 23 23.43 -2.13 17.08
N VAL A 24 23.19 -3.04 16.13
CA VAL A 24 21.86 -3.25 15.51
C VAL A 24 20.98 -4.23 16.30
N PHE A 25 21.56 -5.04 17.20
CA PHE A 25 20.85 -6.16 17.85
C PHE A 25 20.35 -5.89 19.29
N VAL A 26 20.49 -4.67 19.82
CA VAL A 26 20.10 -4.32 21.20
C VAL A 26 19.12 -3.14 21.27
N THR A 27 18.26 -2.98 20.25
CA THR A 27 17.01 -2.22 20.41
C THR A 27 15.90 -3.21 20.78
N PRO A 28 15.44 -3.28 22.05
CA PRO A 28 14.16 -3.92 22.33
C PRO A 28 13.10 -3.20 21.49
N PRO A 29 12.14 -3.92 20.86
CA PRO A 29 11.06 -3.26 20.17
C PRO A 29 10.34 -2.40 21.21
N ALA A 30 10.36 -1.08 21.01
CA ALA A 30 9.54 -0.20 21.80
C ALA A 30 8.12 -0.73 21.70
N SER A 31 7.53 -1.12 22.83
CA SER A 31 6.18 -1.63 22.88
C SER A 31 5.24 -0.53 22.39
N PHE A 32 4.95 -0.56 21.08
CA PHE A 32 3.84 0.17 20.52
C PHE A 32 2.61 -0.38 21.20
N ALA A 33 2.18 0.31 22.26
CA ALA A 33 0.89 0.10 22.87
C ALA A 33 -0.13 0.40 21.77
N VAL A 34 -0.57 -0.66 21.08
CA VAL A 34 -1.66 -0.60 20.12
C VAL A 34 -2.80 0.08 20.87
N PRO A 35 -3.22 1.29 20.45
CA PRO A 35 -4.27 2.00 21.16
C PRO A 35 -5.49 1.08 21.19
N ALA A 36 -6.02 0.84 22.38
CA ALA A 36 -7.01 -0.20 22.62
C ALA A 36 -8.10 -0.12 21.54
N GLN A 37 -8.18 -1.18 20.72
CA GLN A 37 -9.17 -1.34 19.66
C GLN A 37 -10.51 -0.91 20.25
N ARG A 38 -11.13 0.16 19.71
CA ARG A 38 -12.44 0.61 20.19
C ARG A 38 -13.34 -0.63 20.21
N ALA A 39 -13.89 -0.92 21.39
CA ALA A 39 -14.79 -2.05 21.55
C ALA A 39 -15.80 -2.02 20.39
N PRO A 40 -16.01 -3.13 19.67
CA PRO A 40 -16.82 -3.11 18.46
C PRO A 40 -18.16 -2.47 18.82
N HIS A 41 -18.46 -1.34 18.17
CA HIS A 41 -19.76 -0.69 18.29
C HIS A 41 -20.81 -1.78 18.10
N GLY A 42 -21.78 -1.88 19.02
CA GLY A 42 -22.64 -3.07 19.15
C GLY A 42 -23.44 -3.35 17.89
N TYR A 43 -22.82 -4.02 16.93
CA TYR A 43 -23.47 -4.55 15.75
C TYR A 43 -24.43 -5.62 16.24
N SER A 44 -25.72 -5.38 16.03
CA SER A 44 -26.74 -6.38 16.30
C SER A 44 -26.33 -7.69 15.62
N THR A 45 -26.18 -8.76 16.40
CA THR A 45 -25.78 -10.08 15.90
C THR A 45 -26.91 -10.79 15.16
N LEU A 46 -28.05 -10.11 14.96
CA LEU A 46 -29.07 -10.51 14.01
C LEU A 46 -28.46 -10.52 12.60
N ALA A 47 -28.14 -11.72 12.13
CA ALA A 47 -27.64 -11.95 10.78
C ALA A 47 -28.69 -11.47 9.76
N TYR A 48 -28.47 -10.26 9.24
CA TYR A 48 -29.30 -9.69 8.18
C TYR A 48 -29.27 -10.63 6.97
N LYS A 49 -30.45 -11.06 6.53
CA LYS A 49 -30.65 -11.85 5.31
C LYS A 49 -31.34 -10.97 4.28
N LEU A 50 -30.69 -10.81 3.13
CA LEU A 50 -31.28 -10.20 1.94
C LEU A 50 -32.53 -10.98 1.51
N SER A 51 -33.53 -10.29 0.95
CA SER A 51 -34.59 -11.00 0.25
C SER A 51 -34.06 -11.58 -1.06
N PRO A 52 -34.66 -12.66 -1.61
CA PRO A 52 -34.26 -13.20 -2.92
C PRO A 52 -34.44 -12.23 -4.09
N GLN A 53 -35.18 -11.13 -3.90
CA GLN A 53 -35.35 -10.07 -4.88
C GLN A 53 -34.18 -9.08 -4.81
N ASP A 54 -33.77 -8.68 -3.60
CA ASP A 54 -32.64 -7.77 -3.38
C ASP A 54 -31.33 -8.42 -3.81
N ASP A 55 -31.15 -9.71 -3.50
CA ASP A 55 -29.98 -10.51 -3.91
C ASP A 55 -29.80 -10.50 -5.45
N LYS A 56 -30.88 -10.77 -6.19
CA LYS A 56 -30.88 -10.71 -7.67
C LYS A 56 -30.62 -9.30 -8.21
N PHE A 57 -31.18 -8.28 -7.56
CA PHE A 57 -30.96 -6.89 -7.95
C PHE A 57 -29.50 -6.46 -7.74
N LEU A 58 -28.91 -6.82 -6.60
CA LEU A 58 -27.50 -6.54 -6.30
C LEU A 58 -26.56 -7.27 -7.27
N GLU A 59 -26.88 -8.52 -7.63
CA GLU A 59 -26.14 -9.28 -8.64
C GLU A 59 -26.16 -8.61 -10.03
N ASP A 60 -27.32 -8.12 -10.47
CA ASP A 60 -27.48 -7.42 -11.76
C ASP A 60 -26.80 -6.04 -11.73
N LEU A 61 -26.99 -5.27 -10.64
CA LEU A 61 -26.34 -3.98 -10.41
C LEU A 61 -24.82 -4.12 -10.40
N SER A 62 -24.28 -5.12 -9.69
CA SER A 62 -22.85 -5.43 -9.63
C SER A 62 -22.30 -5.71 -11.03
N LYS A 63 -22.92 -6.65 -11.77
CA LYS A 63 -22.47 -7.02 -13.13
C LYS A 63 -22.43 -5.82 -14.07
N ARG A 64 -23.49 -5.00 -14.11
CA ARG A 64 -23.53 -3.79 -14.96
C ARG A 64 -22.51 -2.75 -14.55
N SER A 65 -22.28 -2.58 -13.24
CA SER A 65 -21.30 -1.63 -12.70
C SER A 65 -19.86 -2.05 -13.04
N PHE A 66 -19.54 -3.35 -12.96
CA PHE A 66 -18.22 -3.87 -13.35
C PHE A 66 -18.00 -3.91 -14.86
N GLN A 67 -19.04 -4.19 -15.65
CA GLN A 67 -18.97 -4.22 -17.11
C GLN A 67 -18.47 -2.89 -17.70
N PHE A 68 -18.84 -1.75 -17.10
CA PHE A 68 -18.30 -0.43 -17.47
C PHE A 68 -16.75 -0.39 -17.45
N PHE A 69 -16.11 -0.88 -16.38
CA PHE A 69 -14.65 -0.87 -16.28
C PHE A 69 -13.98 -1.84 -17.26
N TRP A 70 -14.67 -2.93 -17.61
CA TRP A 70 -14.20 -3.91 -18.59
C TRP A 70 -14.27 -3.36 -20.02
N GLU A 71 -15.35 -2.66 -20.38
CA GLU A 71 -15.58 -2.14 -21.73
C GLU A 71 -14.92 -0.78 -22.00
N GLN A 72 -14.86 0.09 -20.99
CA GLN A 72 -14.26 1.44 -21.10
C GLN A 72 -12.80 1.49 -20.64
N GLY A 73 -12.26 0.36 -20.17
CA GLY A 73 -10.84 0.20 -19.84
C GLY A 73 -9.96 0.31 -21.08
N ASN A 74 -8.90 1.12 -21.02
CA ASN A 74 -7.96 1.23 -22.13
C ASN A 74 -7.24 -0.11 -22.35
N ALA A 75 -7.42 -0.73 -23.52
CA ALA A 75 -6.91 -2.06 -23.83
C ALA A 75 -5.37 -2.23 -23.71
N ARG A 76 -4.59 -1.14 -23.68
CA ARG A 76 -3.13 -1.17 -23.50
C ARG A 76 -2.68 -0.95 -22.06
N THR A 77 -3.40 -0.15 -21.27
CA THR A 77 -2.97 0.23 -19.91
C THR A 77 -3.86 -0.32 -18.79
N GLY A 78 -5.05 -0.82 -19.10
CA GLY A 78 -6.07 -1.25 -18.13
C GLY A 78 -6.69 -0.11 -17.32
N LEU A 79 -6.35 1.15 -17.63
CA LEU A 79 -6.85 2.32 -16.90
C LEU A 79 -8.18 2.81 -17.48
N VAL A 80 -9.05 3.31 -16.60
CA VAL A 80 -10.34 3.94 -16.92
C VAL A 80 -10.24 5.44 -16.61
N ALA A 81 -10.98 6.27 -17.34
CA ALA A 81 -11.00 7.73 -17.13
C ALA A 81 -11.61 8.13 -15.77
N ASP A 82 -11.20 9.27 -15.22
CA ASP A 82 -11.79 9.88 -13.99
C ASP A 82 -13.30 10.12 -14.14
N ARG A 83 -13.75 10.39 -15.37
CA ARG A 83 -15.14 10.73 -15.69
C ARG A 83 -15.56 10.09 -17.00
N ALA A 84 -16.83 9.70 -17.07
CA ALA A 84 -17.50 9.30 -18.30
C ALA A 84 -18.78 10.12 -18.49
N PHE A 85 -19.19 10.30 -19.74
CA PHE A 85 -20.48 10.92 -20.06
C PHE A 85 -21.63 9.94 -19.84
N THR A 86 -22.76 10.43 -19.33
CA THR A 86 -23.99 9.63 -19.17
C THR A 86 -24.63 9.23 -20.51
N ASP A 87 -24.18 9.81 -21.62
CA ASP A 87 -24.57 9.43 -22.99
C ASP A 87 -23.71 8.29 -23.58
N GLY A 88 -22.75 7.76 -22.81
CA GLY A 88 -21.90 6.63 -23.22
C GLY A 88 -20.79 6.97 -24.22
N ARG A 89 -20.58 8.25 -24.56
CA ARG A 89 -19.45 8.63 -25.43
C ARG A 89 -18.11 8.45 -24.71
N PRO A 90 -17.07 7.98 -25.41
CA PRO A 90 -15.73 7.85 -24.84
C PRO A 90 -15.14 9.21 -24.49
N TYR A 91 -14.30 9.26 -23.46
CA TYR A 91 -13.54 10.45 -23.12
C TYR A 91 -12.38 10.66 -24.11
N THR A 92 -12.55 11.59 -25.04
CA THR A 92 -11.47 12.16 -25.86
C THR A 92 -10.85 13.37 -25.13
N PRO A 93 -9.53 13.38 -24.84
CA PRO A 93 -8.86 14.50 -24.16
C PRO A 93 -8.64 15.75 -25.04
N GLU A 94 -9.36 15.88 -26.15
CA GLU A 94 -9.25 17.00 -27.10
C GLU A 94 -10.44 17.95 -26.97
N ARG A 95 -10.40 18.80 -25.93
CA ARG A 95 -11.10 20.10 -25.91
C ARG A 95 -10.67 20.95 -24.71
N ASP A 96 -9.82 21.94 -25.01
CA ASP A 96 -9.78 23.22 -24.30
C ASP A 96 -11.01 24.07 -24.67
#